data_AF-A0A520H296-F1
#
_entry.id   AF-A0A520H296-F1
#
_cell.length_a   1.000
_cell.length_b   1.000
_cell.length_c   1.000
_cell.angle_alpha   90.00
_cell.angle_beta   90.00
_cell.angle_gamma   90.00
#
_symmetry.space_group_name_H-M   'P 1'
#
loop_
_entity.id
_entity.type
_entity.pdbx_description
1 polymer ?
#
loop_
_entity_poly.entity_id
_entity_poly.type
_entity_poly.pdbx_seq_one_letter_code
_entity_poly.pdbx_strand_id
1 'polypeptide(L)'
;MADHAIPGGWGGSGRTIRERLRDYDWDGAIAPGCAEIDALLTPADHVGIAETFWRHYLSLDATRHLLARLTPAHRAASIAESADYVRIRYGAPFDEAWRIVAHRHAETCESAGVPLPTLLASLATAHSYTLACVNERVPDRATRNRLGDVIMRMSLVEADLMAGHLGALDAERAHAERQAQSAAFRTSIKHALEDTANLGGQLREQAGGAARATGQVLGKASEVAAAAEQSAVAMREAAQTAAGLIRAIEDARTEVEAAAEIATRASAQAGEAVGMS
;
A
#
# COMPACT_ATOMS: atom_id res chain seq x y z
N MET A 1 -24.67 6.40 -12.64
CA MET A 1 -23.24 6.76 -12.61
C MET A 1 -23.06 7.78 -11.53
N ALA A 2 -22.49 7.38 -10.38
CA ALA A 2 -22.14 8.35 -9.35
C ALA A 2 -20.92 9.13 -9.85
N ASP A 3 -21.12 10.41 -10.13
CA ASP A 3 -20.05 11.34 -10.48
C ASP A 3 -19.20 11.54 -9.23
N HIS A 4 -18.16 10.74 -9.08
CA HIS A 4 -17.27 10.84 -7.93
C HIS A 4 -16.50 12.15 -8.06
N ALA A 5 -16.78 13.08 -7.16
CA ALA A 5 -16.07 14.35 -7.05
C ALA A 5 -14.56 14.10 -7.07
N ILE A 6 -13.88 14.65 -8.07
CA ILE A 6 -12.42 14.56 -8.20
C ILE A 6 -11.81 15.33 -7.03
N PRO A 7 -10.93 14.73 -6.21
CA PRO A 7 -10.20 15.45 -5.17
C PRO A 7 -9.51 16.69 -5.76
N GLY A 8 -9.69 17.86 -5.14
CA GLY A 8 -9.19 19.13 -5.67
C GLY A 8 -9.97 19.73 -6.84
N GLY A 9 -10.99 19.04 -7.37
CA GLY A 9 -11.80 19.51 -8.51
C GLY A 9 -12.64 20.76 -8.23
N TRP A 10 -12.84 21.11 -6.95
CA TRP A 10 -13.49 22.34 -6.52
C TRP A 10 -12.61 23.59 -6.70
N GLY A 11 -11.29 23.42 -6.76
CA GLY A 11 -10.32 24.52 -6.79
C GLY A 11 -10.14 25.17 -8.16
N GLY A 12 -10.83 24.70 -9.21
CA GLY A 12 -10.70 25.26 -10.57
C GLY A 12 -9.28 25.10 -11.16
N SER A 13 -8.60 23.99 -10.84
CA SER A 13 -7.23 23.73 -11.31
C SER A 13 -7.13 23.85 -12.84
N GLY A 14 -6.06 24.49 -13.31
CA GLY A 14 -5.83 24.76 -14.74
C GLY A 14 -6.40 26.08 -15.27
N ARG A 15 -7.23 26.80 -14.50
CA ARG A 15 -7.70 28.15 -14.89
C ARG A 15 -6.59 29.19 -14.76
N THR A 16 -6.47 30.05 -15.77
CA THR A 16 -5.68 31.28 -15.75
C THR A 16 -6.27 32.28 -14.76
N ILE A 17 -5.47 33.25 -14.30
CA ILE A 17 -5.95 34.31 -13.42
C ILE A 17 -7.12 35.10 -14.03
N ARG A 18 -7.08 35.35 -15.35
CA ARG A 18 -8.12 36.05 -16.10
C ARG A 18 -9.44 35.29 -16.08
N GLU A 19 -9.41 33.99 -16.27
CA GLU A 19 -10.61 33.15 -16.23
C GLU A 19 -11.24 33.15 -14.84
N ARG A 20 -10.44 33.12 -13.77
CA ARG A 20 -10.95 33.18 -12.39
C ARG A 20 -11.59 34.53 -12.10
N LEU A 21 -10.88 35.62 -12.38
CA LEU A 21 -11.38 36.97 -12.13
C LEU A 21 -12.67 37.29 -12.86
N ARG A 22 -12.91 36.70 -14.04
CA ARG A 22 -14.16 36.87 -14.79
C ARG A 22 -15.41 36.56 -13.96
N ASP A 23 -15.34 35.57 -13.06
CA ASP A 23 -16.49 35.19 -12.22
C ASP A 23 -16.76 36.23 -11.12
N TYR A 24 -15.73 36.99 -10.72
CA TYR A 24 -15.79 38.04 -9.71
C TYR A 24 -15.98 39.45 -10.32
N ASP A 25 -15.73 39.62 -11.62
CA ASP A 25 -15.81 40.89 -12.35
C ASP A 25 -17.09 41.00 -13.19
N TRP A 26 -18.23 40.63 -12.63
CA TRP A 26 -19.51 40.56 -13.35
C TRP A 26 -19.99 41.90 -13.92
N ASP A 27 -19.50 43.02 -13.38
CA ASP A 27 -19.82 44.39 -13.76
C ASP A 27 -18.62 45.16 -14.36
N GLY A 28 -17.46 44.51 -14.52
CA GLY A 28 -16.25 45.14 -15.05
C GLY A 28 -15.60 46.17 -14.12
N ALA A 29 -15.94 46.18 -12.82
CA ALA A 29 -15.45 47.15 -11.86
C ALA A 29 -14.04 46.86 -11.33
N ILE A 30 -13.52 45.63 -11.45
CA ILE A 30 -12.25 45.24 -10.83
C ILE A 30 -11.08 46.00 -11.44
N ALA A 31 -10.94 46.00 -12.77
CA ALA A 31 -9.81 46.69 -13.43
C ALA A 31 -9.74 48.20 -13.09
N PRO A 32 -10.80 49.00 -13.29
CA PRO A 32 -10.75 50.42 -12.96
C PRO A 32 -10.65 50.68 -11.45
N GLY A 33 -11.28 49.85 -10.61
CA GLY A 33 -11.19 49.98 -9.16
C GLY A 33 -9.79 49.70 -8.62
N CYS A 34 -9.12 48.67 -9.13
CA CYS A 34 -7.73 48.37 -8.76
C CYS A 34 -6.77 49.48 -9.18
N ALA A 35 -6.93 50.05 -10.38
CA ALA A 35 -6.12 51.19 -10.84
C ALA A 35 -6.31 52.43 -9.94
N GLU A 36 -7.53 52.69 -9.49
CA GLU A 36 -7.82 53.80 -8.56
C GLU A 36 -7.25 53.54 -7.17
N ILE A 37 -7.33 52.30 -6.67
CA ILE A 37 -6.71 51.91 -5.39
C ILE A 37 -5.18 52.07 -5.47
N ASP A 38 -4.56 51.57 -6.53
CA ASP A 38 -3.10 51.69 -6.75
C ASP A 38 -2.65 53.17 -6.77
N ALA A 39 -3.43 54.05 -7.40
CA ALA A 39 -3.16 55.49 -7.41
C ALA A 39 -3.35 56.18 -6.04
N LEU A 40 -4.20 55.62 -5.17
CA LEU A 40 -4.47 56.16 -3.82
C LEU A 40 -3.43 55.70 -2.80
N LEU A 41 -2.88 54.49 -2.96
CA LEU A 41 -1.91 53.91 -2.02
C LEU A 41 -0.51 54.47 -2.26
N THR A 42 0.11 54.93 -1.19
CA THR A 42 1.51 55.38 -1.20
C THR A 42 2.46 54.22 -0.90
N PRO A 43 3.77 54.34 -1.21
CA PRO A 43 4.76 53.36 -0.77
C PRO A 43 4.74 53.10 0.75
N ALA A 44 4.42 54.12 1.56
CA ALA A 44 4.28 53.99 3.01
C ALA A 44 3.04 53.17 3.40
N ASP A 45 1.94 53.29 2.65
CA ASP A 45 0.75 52.46 2.86
C ASP A 45 1.03 50.98 2.58
N HIS A 46 1.78 50.67 1.51
CA HIS A 46 2.19 49.29 1.21
C HIS A 46 2.97 48.65 2.37
N VAL A 47 3.91 49.39 2.96
CA VAL A 47 4.65 48.95 4.14
C VAL A 47 3.72 48.80 5.34
N GLY A 48 2.83 49.76 5.60
CA GLY A 48 1.87 49.69 6.72
C GLY A 48 0.88 48.51 6.61
N ILE A 49 0.45 48.17 5.39
CA ILE A 49 -0.37 46.99 5.11
C ILE A 49 0.42 45.71 5.44
N ALA A 50 1.66 45.61 4.96
CA ALA A 50 2.54 44.47 5.22
C ALA A 50 2.87 44.33 6.72
N GLU A 51 3.18 45.41 7.42
CA GLU A 51 3.42 45.40 8.86
C GLU A 51 2.18 44.97 9.64
N THR A 52 1.00 45.41 9.21
CA THR A 52 -0.28 45.01 9.82
C THR A 52 -0.54 43.52 9.63
N PHE A 53 -0.29 42.99 8.43
CA PHE A 53 -0.31 41.55 8.18
C PHE A 53 0.63 40.81 9.16
N TRP A 54 1.92 41.15 9.17
CA TRP A 54 2.93 40.44 9.96
C TRP A 54 2.69 40.55 11.46
N ARG A 55 2.22 41.70 11.93
CA ARG A 55 1.85 41.90 13.33
C ARG A 55 0.71 40.97 13.76
N HIS A 56 -0.34 40.84 12.94
CA HIS A 56 -1.42 39.91 13.25
C HIS A 56 -0.95 38.45 13.11
N TYR A 57 -0.29 38.12 12.01
CA TYR A 57 0.22 36.77 11.73
C TYR A 57 1.07 36.21 12.86
N LEU A 58 2.03 37.00 13.37
CA LEU A 58 2.92 36.60 14.46
C LEU A 58 2.27 36.65 15.86
N SER A 59 1.05 37.19 15.96
CA SER A 59 0.27 37.19 17.20
C SER A 59 -0.56 35.91 17.39
N LEU A 60 -0.77 35.14 16.33
CA LEU A 60 -1.57 33.93 16.34
C LEU A 60 -0.78 32.74 16.89
N ASP A 61 -1.45 31.87 17.67
CA ASP A 61 -0.80 30.71 18.28
C ASP A 61 -0.19 29.76 17.25
N ALA A 62 -0.82 29.64 16.08
CA ALA A 62 -0.38 28.79 14.98
C ALA A 62 0.96 29.22 14.34
N THR A 63 1.50 30.38 14.67
CA THR A 63 2.80 30.87 14.16
C THR A 63 3.84 31.04 15.26
N ARG A 64 3.50 30.70 16.52
CA ARG A 64 4.37 30.90 17.68
C ARG A 64 5.73 30.22 17.52
N HIS A 65 5.78 29.06 16.88
CA HIS A 65 7.02 28.33 16.59
C HIS A 65 7.97 29.05 15.63
N LEU A 66 7.45 29.99 14.83
CA LEU A 66 8.25 30.77 13.89
C LEU A 66 9.02 31.90 14.56
N LEU A 67 8.53 32.41 15.71
CA LEU A 67 9.13 33.55 16.42
C LEU A 67 10.60 33.32 16.77
N ALA A 68 10.96 32.09 17.17
CA ALA A 68 12.33 31.72 17.50
C ALA A 68 13.29 31.75 16.29
N ARG A 69 12.75 31.67 15.07
CA ARG A 69 13.51 31.60 13.81
C ARG A 69 13.54 32.94 13.06
N LEU A 70 12.75 33.92 13.51
CA LEU A 70 12.58 35.19 12.82
C LEU A 70 13.55 36.24 13.35
N THR A 71 14.68 36.39 12.66
CA THR A 71 15.62 37.49 12.94
C THR A 71 15.00 38.83 12.52
N PRO A 72 15.45 39.97 13.11
CA PRO A 72 15.00 41.28 12.66
C PRO A 72 15.21 41.53 11.16
N ALA A 73 16.33 41.04 10.61
CA ALA A 73 16.64 41.17 9.19
C ALA A 73 15.70 40.34 8.31
N HIS A 74 15.40 39.09 8.69
CA HIS A 74 14.42 38.27 7.98
C HIS A 74 13.03 38.90 8.03
N ARG A 75 12.62 39.42 9.19
CA ARG A 75 11.34 40.10 9.34
C ARG A 75 11.23 41.32 8.41
N ALA A 76 12.28 42.15 8.36
CA ALA A 76 12.30 43.32 7.49
C ALA A 76 12.20 42.93 6.00
N ALA A 77 12.93 41.89 5.59
CA ALA A 77 12.85 41.35 4.23
C ALA A 77 11.44 40.83 3.90
N SER A 78 10.83 40.06 4.80
CA SER A 78 9.47 39.54 4.59
C SER A 78 8.41 40.64 4.54
N ILE A 79 8.57 41.72 5.30
CA ILE A 79 7.71 42.90 5.21
C ILE A 79 7.88 43.58 3.85
N ALA A 80 9.11 43.76 3.37
CA ALA A 80 9.37 44.37 2.06
C ALA A 80 8.76 43.53 0.91
N GLU A 81 8.93 42.21 0.94
CA GLU A 81 8.30 41.30 -0.04
C GLU A 81 6.77 41.37 0.01
N SER A 82 6.20 41.45 1.21
CA SER A 82 4.74 41.58 1.38
C SER A 82 4.22 42.94 0.90
N ALA A 83 5.00 44.01 1.04
CA ALA A 83 4.65 45.33 0.52
C ALA A 83 4.66 45.33 -1.03
N ASP A 84 5.63 44.67 -1.64
CA ASP A 84 5.66 44.47 -3.10
C ASP A 84 4.48 43.64 -3.60
N TYR A 85 4.04 42.64 -2.82
CA TYR A 85 2.86 41.85 -3.15
C TYR A 85 1.59 42.70 -3.23
N VAL A 86 1.39 43.62 -2.29
CA VAL A 86 0.25 44.56 -2.31
C VAL A 86 0.26 45.40 -3.59
N ARG A 87 1.44 45.91 -3.98
CA ARG A 87 1.60 46.68 -5.23
C ARG A 87 1.25 45.86 -6.47
N ILE A 88 1.74 44.63 -6.57
CA ILE A 88 1.47 43.74 -7.71
C ILE A 88 -0.03 43.47 -7.86
N ARG A 89 -0.72 43.24 -6.73
CA ARG A 89 -2.15 42.91 -6.71
C ARG A 89 -3.04 43.99 -7.30
N TYR A 90 -2.81 45.26 -6.97
CA TYR A 90 -3.64 46.36 -7.46
C TYR A 90 -3.13 46.95 -8.78
N GLY A 91 -1.81 46.95 -9.01
CA GLY A 91 -1.24 47.49 -10.24
C GLY A 91 -1.51 46.65 -11.49
N ALA A 92 -1.61 45.32 -11.35
CA ALA A 92 -1.85 44.42 -12.48
C ALA A 92 -2.68 43.17 -12.07
N PRO A 93 -3.97 43.34 -11.70
CA PRO A 93 -4.76 42.26 -11.10
C PRO A 93 -4.96 41.05 -12.03
N PHE A 94 -4.86 41.22 -13.35
CA PHE A 94 -5.02 40.14 -14.34
C PHE A 94 -3.70 39.51 -14.79
N ASP A 95 -2.58 39.90 -14.18
CA ASP A 95 -1.26 39.35 -14.52
C ASP A 95 -1.02 38.05 -13.75
N GLU A 96 -0.45 37.08 -14.45
CA GLU A 96 -0.09 35.78 -13.89
C GLU A 96 0.99 35.90 -12.81
N ALA A 97 1.79 36.98 -12.86
CA ALA A 97 2.76 37.31 -11.82
C ALA A 97 2.09 37.37 -10.43
N TRP A 98 0.89 37.96 -10.31
CA TRP A 98 0.18 38.01 -9.04
C TRP A 98 -0.18 36.61 -8.54
N ARG A 99 -0.69 35.74 -9.43
CA ARG A 99 -1.04 34.35 -9.12
C ARG A 99 0.18 33.58 -8.60
N ILE A 100 1.32 33.73 -9.26
CA ILE A 100 2.56 33.03 -8.88
C ILE A 100 2.99 33.44 -7.45
N VAL A 101 2.93 34.73 -7.12
CA VAL A 101 3.29 35.19 -5.78
C VAL A 101 2.27 34.72 -4.73
N ALA A 102 0.97 34.72 -5.07
CA ALA A 102 -0.09 34.21 -4.18
C ALA A 102 0.12 32.72 -3.85
N HIS A 103 0.39 31.88 -4.86
CA HIS A 103 0.68 30.46 -4.68
C HIS A 103 1.92 30.24 -3.82
N ARG A 104 3.02 30.94 -4.12
CA ARG A 104 4.27 30.83 -3.34
C ARG A 104 4.06 31.18 -1.87
N HIS A 105 3.25 32.19 -1.58
CA HIS A 105 2.93 32.58 -0.21
C HIS A 105 2.17 31.47 0.53
N ALA A 106 1.18 30.86 -0.12
CA ALA A 106 0.44 29.73 0.43
C ALA A 106 1.35 28.52 0.68
N GLU A 107 2.20 28.16 -0.29
CA GLU A 107 3.18 27.06 -0.17
C GLU A 107 4.18 27.30 0.95
N THR A 108 4.67 28.53 1.09
CA THR A 108 5.62 28.89 2.16
C THR A 108 4.99 28.72 3.54
N CYS A 109 3.72 29.13 3.70
CA CYS A 109 2.98 28.92 4.94
C CYS A 109 2.75 27.43 5.21
N GLU A 110 2.32 26.66 4.21
CA GLU A 110 2.10 25.22 4.34
C GLU A 110 3.38 24.47 4.71
N SER A 111 4.49 24.77 4.03
CA SER A 111 5.81 24.21 4.29
C SER A 111 6.35 24.59 5.68
N ALA A 112 5.91 25.72 6.23
CA ALA A 112 6.23 26.16 7.59
C ALA A 112 5.31 25.56 8.66
N GLY A 113 4.36 24.69 8.26
CA GLY A 113 3.37 24.09 9.15
C GLY A 113 2.30 25.07 9.63
N VAL A 114 2.06 26.16 8.90
CA VAL A 114 1.04 27.15 9.24
C VAL A 114 -0.24 26.87 8.47
N PRO A 115 -1.39 26.67 9.15
CA PRO A 115 -2.66 26.40 8.49
C PRO A 115 -3.12 27.57 7.61
N LEU A 116 -3.68 27.27 6.43
CA LEU A 116 -4.24 28.29 5.51
C LEU A 116 -5.18 29.30 6.21
N PRO A 117 -6.09 28.90 7.13
CA PRO A 117 -6.93 29.87 7.83
C PRO A 117 -6.16 30.95 8.61
N THR A 118 -4.95 30.63 9.10
CA THR A 118 -4.08 31.58 9.82
C THR A 118 -3.53 32.64 8.87
N LEU A 119 -3.13 32.22 7.67
CA LEU A 119 -2.73 33.12 6.58
C LEU A 119 -3.90 34.01 6.17
N LEU A 120 -5.07 33.43 5.91
CA LEU A 120 -6.27 34.17 5.48
C LEU A 120 -6.76 35.18 6.53
N ALA A 121 -6.72 34.84 7.82
CA ALA A 121 -7.07 35.77 8.90
C ALA A 121 -6.13 37.00 8.95
N SER A 122 -4.84 36.77 8.69
CA SER A 122 -3.84 37.83 8.64
C SER A 122 -4.01 38.71 7.41
N LEU A 123 -4.32 38.12 6.26
CA LEU A 123 -4.70 38.86 5.05
C LEU A 123 -5.97 39.68 5.28
N ALA A 124 -7.01 39.14 5.91
CA ALA A 124 -8.23 39.89 6.25
C ALA A 124 -7.95 41.15 7.09
N THR A 125 -7.01 41.05 8.03
CA THR A 125 -6.56 42.23 8.82
C THR A 125 -5.85 43.25 7.93
N ALA A 126 -5.01 42.80 7.01
CA ALA A 126 -4.34 43.66 6.03
C ALA A 126 -5.35 44.36 5.08
N HIS A 127 -6.36 43.63 4.59
CA HIS A 127 -7.44 44.20 3.78
C HIS A 127 -8.24 45.28 4.50
N SER A 128 -8.51 45.05 5.80
CA SER A 128 -9.19 46.05 6.63
C SER A 128 -8.38 47.33 6.76
N TYR A 129 -7.05 47.21 6.85
CA TYR A 129 -6.15 48.35 6.84
C TYR A 129 -6.13 49.05 5.47
N THR A 130 -6.06 48.31 4.36
CA THR A 130 -6.17 48.86 3.01
C THR A 130 -7.46 49.66 2.83
N LEU A 131 -8.59 49.11 3.27
CA LEU A 131 -9.89 49.79 3.23
C LEU A 131 -9.88 51.08 4.07
N ALA A 132 -9.21 51.08 5.23
CA ALA A 132 -9.06 52.28 6.04
C ALA A 132 -8.26 53.37 5.31
N CYS A 133 -7.13 53.03 4.67
CA CYS A 133 -6.33 53.96 3.86
C CYS A 133 -7.16 54.59 2.73
N VAL A 134 -7.97 53.78 2.03
CA VAL A 134 -8.88 54.27 0.99
C VAL A 134 -9.96 55.19 1.57
N ASN A 135 -10.57 54.81 2.69
CA ASN A 135 -11.62 55.59 3.33
C ASN A 135 -11.16 56.96 3.83
N GLU A 136 -9.89 57.09 4.20
CA GLU A 136 -9.28 58.35 4.63
C GLU A 136 -9.09 59.33 3.45
N ARG A 137 -8.76 58.81 2.27
CA ARG A 137 -8.42 59.62 1.08
C ARG A 137 -9.62 59.92 0.17
N VAL A 138 -10.67 59.11 0.26
CA VAL A 138 -11.86 59.22 -0.60
C VAL A 138 -13.01 59.88 0.19
N PRO A 139 -13.38 61.14 -0.13
CA PRO A 139 -14.42 61.84 0.63
C PRO A 139 -15.83 61.32 0.31
N ASP A 140 -16.08 60.94 -0.95
CA ASP A 140 -17.40 60.51 -1.40
C ASP A 140 -17.74 59.09 -0.92
N ARG A 141 -18.97 58.91 -0.42
CA ARG A 141 -19.44 57.62 0.10
C ARG A 141 -19.66 56.60 -1.03
N ALA A 142 -20.13 57.02 -2.19
CA ALA A 142 -20.39 56.09 -3.29
C ALA A 142 -19.07 55.50 -3.82
N THR A 143 -18.03 56.32 -3.98
CA THR A 143 -16.69 55.86 -4.34
C THR A 143 -16.09 54.95 -3.27
N ARG A 144 -16.20 55.30 -1.97
CA ARG A 144 -15.73 54.41 -0.88
C ARG A 144 -16.39 53.04 -0.92
N ASN A 145 -17.71 52.99 -1.10
CA ASN A 145 -18.44 51.74 -1.19
C ASN A 145 -17.99 50.90 -2.39
N ARG A 146 -17.82 51.52 -3.56
CA ARG A 146 -17.37 50.83 -4.78
C ARG A 146 -15.95 50.28 -4.61
N LEU A 147 -15.00 51.07 -4.09
CA LEU A 147 -13.63 50.61 -3.89
C LEU A 147 -13.55 49.54 -2.79
N GLY A 148 -14.36 49.65 -1.73
CA GLY A 148 -14.46 48.62 -0.71
C GLY A 148 -14.97 47.29 -1.25
N ASP A 149 -15.96 47.32 -2.14
CA ASP A 149 -16.44 46.15 -2.86
C ASP A 149 -15.35 45.53 -3.75
N VAL A 150 -14.58 46.34 -4.49
CA VAL A 150 -13.42 45.85 -5.27
C VAL A 150 -12.36 45.20 -4.38
N ILE A 151 -12.02 45.81 -3.24
CA ILE A 151 -11.10 45.21 -2.26
C ILE A 151 -11.62 43.85 -1.77
N MET A 152 -12.90 43.75 -1.43
CA MET A 152 -13.54 42.50 -0.99
C MET A 152 -13.45 41.42 -2.07
N ARG A 153 -13.85 41.74 -3.31
CA ARG A 153 -13.80 40.78 -4.44
C ARG A 153 -12.38 40.30 -4.71
N MET A 154 -11.40 41.20 -4.72
CA MET A 154 -9.98 40.84 -4.84
C MET A 154 -9.50 39.95 -3.69
N SER A 155 -10.02 40.14 -2.48
CA SER A 155 -9.67 39.32 -1.32
C SER A 155 -10.23 37.89 -1.43
N LEU A 156 -11.43 37.75 -1.99
CA LEU A 156 -12.02 36.44 -2.28
C LEU A 156 -11.25 35.70 -3.37
N VAL A 157 -10.84 36.41 -4.43
CA VAL A 157 -9.99 35.83 -5.49
C VAL A 157 -8.65 35.37 -4.90
N GLU A 158 -8.02 36.18 -4.06
CA GLU A 158 -6.77 35.81 -3.39
C GLU A 158 -6.92 34.52 -2.55
N ALA A 159 -8.01 34.41 -1.79
CA ALA A 159 -8.32 33.21 -1.02
C ALA A 159 -8.59 31.99 -1.92
N ASP A 160 -9.33 32.15 -3.03
CA ASP A 160 -9.58 31.10 -4.02
C ASP A 160 -8.28 30.60 -4.66
N LEU A 161 -7.38 31.51 -5.04
CA LEU A 161 -6.07 31.15 -5.60
C LEU A 161 -5.26 30.29 -4.62
N MET A 162 -5.15 30.73 -3.37
CA MET A 162 -4.37 30.03 -2.35
C MET A 162 -5.00 28.67 -2.00
N ALA A 163 -6.31 28.64 -1.74
CA ALA A 163 -7.02 27.42 -1.37
C ALA A 163 -7.05 26.40 -2.51
N GLY A 164 -7.33 26.85 -3.74
CA GLY A 164 -7.35 25.99 -4.92
C GLY A 164 -5.99 25.39 -5.23
N HIS A 165 -4.92 26.16 -5.06
CA HIS A 165 -3.55 25.67 -5.25
C HIS A 165 -3.14 24.61 -4.22
N LEU A 166 -3.35 24.87 -2.93
CA LEU A 166 -3.07 23.90 -1.88
C LEU A 166 -3.93 22.64 -2.02
N GLY A 167 -5.21 22.79 -2.38
CA GLY A 167 -6.10 21.67 -2.65
C GLY A 167 -5.65 20.80 -3.85
N ALA A 168 -5.07 21.42 -4.88
CA ALA A 168 -4.48 20.70 -6.00
C ALA A 168 -3.22 19.93 -5.58
N LEU A 169 -2.32 20.55 -4.81
CA LEU A 169 -1.13 19.89 -4.28
C LEU A 169 -1.48 18.69 -3.38
N ASP A 170 -2.48 18.83 -2.50
CA ASP A 170 -2.93 17.73 -1.66
C ASP A 170 -3.56 16.59 -2.47
N ALA A 171 -4.32 16.92 -3.52
CA ALA A 171 -4.88 15.92 -4.43
C ALA A 171 -3.80 15.14 -5.19
N GLU A 172 -2.75 15.84 -5.66
CA GLU A 172 -1.59 15.24 -6.31
C GLU A 172 -0.81 14.32 -5.36
N ARG A 173 -0.53 14.78 -4.13
CA ARG A 173 0.13 13.98 -3.09
C ARG A 173 -0.66 12.71 -2.78
N ALA A 174 -1.96 12.84 -2.54
CA ALA A 174 -2.82 11.69 -2.25
C ALA A 174 -2.91 10.70 -3.44
N HIS A 175 -2.89 11.21 -4.67
CA HIS A 175 -2.85 10.37 -5.86
C HIS A 175 -1.52 9.62 -5.99
N ALA A 176 -0.39 10.30 -5.79
CA ALA A 176 0.93 9.69 -5.80
C ALA A 176 1.09 8.60 -4.72
N GLU A 177 0.60 8.85 -3.50
CA GLU A 177 0.59 7.86 -2.42
C GLU A 177 -0.22 6.61 -2.78
N ARG A 178 -1.42 6.77 -3.36
CA ARG A 178 -2.22 5.63 -3.82
C ARG A 178 -1.52 4.83 -4.92
N GLN A 179 -0.86 5.50 -5.85
CA GLN A 179 -0.09 4.83 -6.91
C GLN A 179 1.09 4.05 -6.32
N ALA A 180 1.84 4.64 -5.38
CA ALA A 180 2.94 3.97 -4.71
C ALA A 180 2.47 2.73 -3.92
N GLN A 181 1.37 2.84 -3.18
CA GLN A 181 0.78 1.71 -2.45
C GLN A 181 0.30 0.60 -3.40
N SER A 182 -0.35 0.95 -4.51
CA SER A 182 -0.78 -0.02 -5.52
C SER A 182 0.41 -0.74 -6.15
N ALA A 183 1.49 -0.02 -6.47
CA ALA A 183 2.72 -0.61 -6.99
C ALA A 183 3.37 -1.56 -5.98
N ALA A 184 3.48 -1.16 -4.70
CA ALA A 184 4.00 -2.00 -3.63
C ALA A 184 3.17 -3.28 -3.45
N PHE A 185 1.84 -3.17 -3.48
CA PHE A 185 0.94 -4.32 -3.40
C PHE A 185 1.12 -5.30 -4.56
N ARG A 186 1.22 -4.80 -5.80
CA ARG A 186 1.49 -5.63 -6.98
C ARG A 186 2.81 -6.38 -6.88
N THR A 187 3.85 -5.71 -6.39
CA THR A 187 5.15 -6.35 -6.12
C THR A 187 5.04 -7.43 -5.06
N SER A 188 4.32 -7.18 -3.97
CA SER A 188 4.09 -8.18 -2.91
C SER A 188 3.34 -9.42 -3.42
N ILE A 189 2.31 -9.24 -4.26
CA ILE A 189 1.58 -10.37 -4.87
C ILE A 189 2.52 -11.18 -5.76
N LYS A 190 3.34 -10.51 -6.59
CA LYS A 190 4.27 -11.19 -7.47
C LYS A 190 5.23 -12.09 -6.67
N HIS A 191 5.82 -11.57 -5.60
CA HIS A 191 6.68 -12.36 -4.72
C HIS A 191 5.94 -13.54 -4.08
N ALA A 192 4.74 -13.32 -3.54
CA ALA A 192 3.95 -14.40 -2.95
C ALA A 192 3.60 -15.51 -3.96
N LEU A 193 3.32 -15.15 -5.21
CA LEU A 193 3.08 -16.11 -6.30
C LEU A 193 4.34 -16.89 -6.67
N GLU A 194 5.50 -16.21 -6.76
CA GLU A 194 6.80 -16.86 -7.02
C GLU A 194 7.15 -17.85 -5.90
N ASP A 195 6.97 -17.46 -4.64
CA ASP A 195 7.19 -18.33 -3.48
C ASP A 195 6.26 -19.54 -3.48
N THR A 196 4.97 -19.33 -3.77
CA THR A 196 3.98 -20.42 -3.87
C THR A 196 4.31 -21.37 -5.02
N ALA A 197 4.75 -20.85 -6.17
CA ALA A 197 5.16 -21.66 -7.30
C ALA A 197 6.40 -22.51 -6.97
N ASN A 198 7.39 -21.92 -6.29
CA ASN A 198 8.58 -22.62 -5.82
C ASN A 198 8.22 -23.73 -4.83
N LEU A 199 7.38 -23.43 -3.84
CA LEU A 199 6.90 -24.42 -2.87
C LEU A 199 6.12 -25.55 -3.55
N GLY A 200 5.26 -25.23 -4.51
CA GLY A 200 4.52 -26.22 -5.30
C GLY A 200 5.41 -27.08 -6.20
N GLY A 201 6.58 -26.57 -6.62
CA GLY A 201 7.62 -27.35 -7.29
C GLY A 201 8.25 -28.36 -6.34
N GLN A 202 8.71 -27.91 -5.17
CA GLN A 202 9.32 -28.76 -4.14
C GLN A 202 8.37 -29.87 -3.67
N LEU A 203 7.09 -29.55 -3.46
CA LEU A 203 6.08 -30.53 -3.04
C LEU A 203 5.88 -31.64 -4.10
N ARG A 204 5.91 -31.28 -5.39
CA ARG A 204 5.82 -32.24 -6.49
C ARG A 204 7.04 -33.16 -6.54
N GLU A 205 8.23 -32.62 -6.33
CA GLU A 205 9.46 -33.42 -6.25
C GLU A 205 9.42 -34.40 -5.09
N GLN A 206 8.99 -33.96 -3.91
CA GLN A 206 8.82 -34.81 -2.73
C GLN A 206 7.78 -35.91 -2.96
N ALA A 207 6.62 -35.57 -3.52
CA ALA A 207 5.59 -36.56 -3.86
C ALA A 207 6.10 -37.59 -4.87
N GLY A 208 6.86 -37.16 -5.89
CA GLY A 208 7.51 -38.06 -6.85
C GLY A 208 8.59 -38.95 -6.20
N GLY A 209 9.33 -38.44 -5.22
CA GLY A 209 10.26 -39.22 -4.40
C GLY A 209 9.56 -40.30 -3.57
N ALA A 210 8.50 -39.91 -2.86
CA ALA A 210 7.70 -40.82 -2.03
C ALA A 210 7.04 -41.92 -2.89
N ALA A 211 6.46 -41.57 -4.04
CA ALA A 211 5.85 -42.55 -4.95
C ALA A 211 6.87 -43.60 -5.45
N ARG A 212 8.08 -43.16 -5.81
CA ARG A 212 9.17 -44.09 -6.20
C ARG A 212 9.59 -44.99 -5.05
N ALA A 213 9.75 -44.46 -3.84
CA ALA A 213 10.11 -45.24 -2.66
C ALA A 213 9.04 -46.31 -2.35
N THR A 214 7.76 -45.93 -2.36
CA THR A 214 6.66 -46.89 -2.18
C THR A 214 6.64 -47.95 -3.26
N GLY A 215 6.88 -47.60 -4.52
CA GLY A 215 7.01 -48.55 -5.63
C GLY A 215 8.17 -49.53 -5.44
N GLN A 216 9.32 -49.06 -4.95
CA GLN A 216 10.46 -49.92 -4.62
C GLN A 216 10.14 -50.88 -3.47
N VAL A 217 9.51 -50.39 -2.40
CA VAL A 217 9.08 -51.23 -1.27
C VAL A 217 8.08 -52.28 -1.73
N LEU A 218 7.11 -51.92 -2.57
CA LEU A 218 6.14 -52.85 -3.13
C LEU A 218 6.82 -53.92 -3.99
N GLY A 219 7.77 -53.52 -4.86
CA GLY A 219 8.55 -54.46 -5.67
C GLY A 219 9.34 -55.46 -4.81
N LYS A 220 10.00 -54.98 -3.74
CA LYS A 220 10.71 -55.84 -2.79
C LYS A 220 9.77 -56.77 -2.02
N ALA A 221 8.60 -56.27 -1.61
CA ALA A 221 7.59 -57.11 -0.97
C ALA A 221 7.08 -58.20 -1.91
N SER A 222 6.86 -57.91 -3.20
CA SER A 222 6.51 -58.90 -4.21
C SER A 222 7.61 -59.94 -4.44
N GLU A 223 8.89 -59.54 -4.46
CA GLU A 223 10.03 -60.47 -4.52
C GLU A 223 10.04 -61.42 -3.31
N VAL A 224 9.85 -60.89 -2.09
CA VAL A 224 9.78 -61.68 -0.86
C VAL A 224 8.58 -62.63 -0.88
N ALA A 225 7.41 -62.17 -1.31
CA ALA A 225 6.22 -63.01 -1.44
C ALA A 225 6.44 -64.17 -2.41
N ALA A 226 7.04 -63.90 -3.58
CA ALA A 226 7.38 -64.94 -4.55
C ALA A 226 8.38 -65.97 -3.98
N ALA A 227 9.41 -65.50 -3.26
CA ALA A 227 10.37 -66.39 -2.60
C ALA A 227 9.72 -67.23 -1.49
N ALA A 228 8.77 -66.65 -0.73
CA ALA A 228 8.00 -67.36 0.28
C ALA A 228 7.10 -68.44 -0.34
N GLU A 229 6.47 -68.15 -1.48
CA GLU A 229 5.65 -69.11 -2.20
C GLU A 229 6.47 -70.27 -2.78
N GLN A 230 7.64 -69.98 -3.36
CA GLN A 230 8.60 -71.02 -3.76
C GLN A 230 9.05 -71.87 -2.57
N SER A 231 9.33 -71.25 -1.42
CA SER A 231 9.70 -71.96 -0.20
C SER A 231 8.57 -72.86 0.30
N ALA A 232 7.32 -72.39 0.26
CA ALA A 232 6.16 -73.16 0.65
C ALA A 232 5.92 -74.37 -0.26
N VAL A 233 6.10 -74.22 -1.58
CA VAL A 233 6.03 -75.34 -2.55
C VAL A 233 7.12 -76.37 -2.25
N ALA A 234 8.38 -75.94 -2.09
CA ALA A 234 9.49 -76.83 -1.78
C ALA A 234 9.28 -77.58 -0.45
N MET A 235 8.76 -76.89 0.59
CA MET A 235 8.38 -77.53 1.85
C MET A 235 7.29 -78.59 1.67
N ARG A 236 6.31 -78.33 0.81
CA ARG A 236 5.21 -79.26 0.53
C ARG A 236 5.72 -80.50 -0.20
N GLU A 237 6.61 -80.33 -1.17
CA GLU A 237 7.29 -81.43 -1.86
C GLU A 237 8.10 -82.28 -0.88
N ALA A 238 8.92 -81.63 -0.04
CA ALA A 238 9.73 -82.32 0.96
C ALA A 238 8.88 -83.13 1.96
N ALA A 239 7.74 -82.57 2.41
CA ALA A 239 6.80 -83.28 3.28
C ALA A 239 6.17 -84.50 2.59
N GLN A 240 5.85 -84.39 1.30
CA GLN A 240 5.30 -85.49 0.52
C GLN A 240 6.33 -86.61 0.29
N THR A 241 7.59 -86.25 0.03
CA THR A 241 8.71 -87.21 -0.01
C THR A 241 8.90 -87.89 1.34
N ALA A 242 8.91 -87.13 2.45
CA ALA A 242 9.05 -87.68 3.79
C ALA A 242 7.91 -88.65 4.14
N ALA A 243 6.65 -88.31 3.80
CA ALA A 243 5.51 -89.19 4.00
C ALA A 243 5.64 -90.49 3.17
N GLY A 244 6.13 -90.39 1.93
CA GLY A 244 6.44 -91.56 1.11
C GLY A 244 7.51 -92.46 1.74
N LEU A 245 8.59 -91.86 2.26
CA LEU A 245 9.65 -92.57 2.99
C LEU A 245 9.14 -93.24 4.27
N ILE A 246 8.32 -92.55 5.06
CA ILE A 246 7.70 -93.11 6.28
C ILE A 246 6.86 -94.33 5.92
N ARG A 247 6.05 -94.25 4.86
CA ARG A 247 5.23 -95.38 4.41
C ARG A 247 6.08 -96.57 3.98
N ALA A 248 7.14 -96.32 3.21
CA ALA A 248 8.08 -97.37 2.82
C ALA A 248 8.78 -98.02 4.02
N ILE A 249 9.13 -97.24 5.06
CA ILE A 249 9.69 -97.77 6.31
C ILE A 249 8.64 -98.63 7.05
N GLU A 250 7.38 -98.18 7.09
CA GLU A 250 6.30 -98.91 7.76
C GLU A 250 5.95 -100.22 7.06
N ASP A 251 5.92 -100.20 5.72
CA ASP A 251 5.75 -101.41 4.90
C ASP A 251 6.90 -102.39 5.16
N ALA A 252 8.15 -101.91 5.14
CA ALA A 252 9.33 -102.73 5.47
C ALA A 252 9.29 -103.28 6.90
N ARG A 253 8.81 -102.50 7.88
CA ARG A 253 8.62 -102.95 9.26
C ARG A 253 7.59 -104.09 9.34
N THR A 254 6.47 -103.94 8.63
CA THR A 254 5.41 -104.96 8.56
C THR A 254 5.92 -106.25 7.91
N GLU A 255 6.71 -106.16 6.85
CA GLU A 255 7.36 -107.33 6.21
C GLU A 255 8.35 -108.02 7.17
N VAL A 256 9.14 -107.26 7.91
CA VAL A 256 10.07 -107.80 8.91
C VAL A 256 9.33 -108.49 10.06
N GLU A 257 8.23 -107.90 10.56
CA GLU A 257 7.37 -108.52 11.59
C GLU A 257 6.76 -109.84 11.08
N ALA A 258 6.24 -109.87 9.86
CA ALA A 258 5.74 -111.09 9.24
C ALA A 258 6.83 -112.17 9.07
N ALA A 259 8.03 -111.76 8.64
CA ALA A 259 9.18 -112.67 8.55
C ALA A 259 9.58 -113.22 9.93
N ALA A 260 9.52 -112.40 10.98
CA ALA A 260 9.80 -112.82 12.36
C ALA A 260 8.73 -113.80 12.90
N GLU A 261 7.45 -113.60 12.58
CA GLU A 261 6.39 -114.57 12.91
C GLU A 261 6.60 -115.91 12.21
N ILE A 262 6.96 -115.88 10.91
CA ILE A 262 7.28 -117.10 10.15
C ILE A 262 8.47 -117.82 10.79
N ALA A 263 9.54 -117.09 11.12
CA ALA A 263 10.72 -117.64 11.79
C ALA A 263 10.38 -118.23 13.17
N THR A 264 9.50 -117.58 13.93
CA THR A 264 9.01 -118.08 15.23
C THR A 264 8.20 -119.36 15.06
N ARG A 265 7.28 -119.40 14.10
CA ARG A 265 6.50 -120.61 13.75
C ARG A 265 7.40 -121.77 13.31
N ALA A 266 8.38 -121.48 12.45
CA ALA A 266 9.35 -122.45 11.97
C ALA A 266 10.20 -123.00 13.13
N SER A 267 10.64 -122.13 14.06
CA SER A 267 11.34 -122.57 15.29
C SER A 267 10.46 -123.43 16.19
N ALA A 268 9.17 -123.08 16.37
CA ALA A 268 8.25 -123.87 17.17
C ALA A 268 7.99 -125.26 16.56
N GLN A 269 7.77 -125.35 15.24
CA GLN A 269 7.62 -126.62 14.52
C GLN A 269 8.90 -127.45 14.56
N ALA A 270 10.08 -126.83 14.44
CA ALA A 270 11.35 -127.52 14.63
C ALA A 270 11.49 -128.04 16.08
N GLY A 271 11.04 -127.27 17.08
CA GLY A 271 11.01 -127.68 18.48
C GLY A 271 10.10 -128.89 18.75
N GLU A 272 8.89 -128.90 18.20
CA GLU A 272 7.99 -130.08 18.27
C GLU A 272 8.59 -131.30 17.56
N ALA A 273 9.25 -131.11 16.42
CA ALA A 273 9.90 -132.20 15.69
C ALA A 273 11.06 -132.84 16.49
N VAL A 274 11.77 -132.07 17.32
CA VAL A 274 12.83 -132.60 18.21
C VAL A 274 12.26 -133.24 19.48
N GLY A 275 11.10 -132.77 19.98
CA GLY A 275 10.41 -133.37 21.13
C GLY A 275 9.72 -134.71 20.82
N MET A 276 9.56 -135.07 19.54
CA MET A 276 8.98 -136.33 19.08
C MET A 276 10.03 -137.44 18.79
N SER A 277 11.31 -137.20 19.09
CA SER A 277 12.38 -138.22 19.06
C SER A 277 12.66 -138.80 20.44
#